data_AF-H0EKM7-F1
#
_entry.id   AF-H0EKM7-F1
#
_cell.length_a   1.000
_cell.length_b   1.000
_cell.length_c   1.000
_cell.angle_alpha   90.00
_cell.angle_beta   90.00
_cell.angle_gamma   90.00
#
_symmetry.space_group_name_H-M   'P 1'
#
loop_
_entity.id
_entity.type
_entity.pdbx_description
1 polymer ?
#
loop_
_entity_poly.entity_id
_entity_poly.type
_entity_poly.pdbx_seq_one_letter_code
_entity_poly.pdbx_strand_id
1 'polypeptide(L)'
;MRLNFGIACLLAAIAYKLGGTITFRIAVPSNASSGSSYDAVIQVVAPNEVGWAGLAWGGSMVNNPLTLSWQNGQNVVLSSRYTTH
;
A
#
# COMPACT_ATOMS: atom_id res chain seq x y z
N MET A 1 0.93 0.36 -16.80
CA MET A 1 0.91 1.81 -16.49
C MET A 1 2.12 2.12 -15.60
N ARG A 2 3.13 2.82 -16.13
CA ARG A 2 4.26 3.37 -15.35
C ARG A 2 3.85 4.79 -14.94
N LEU A 3 3.77 5.07 -13.64
CA LEU A 3 3.50 6.42 -13.15
C LEU A 3 4.75 7.28 -13.41
N ASN A 4 4.68 8.19 -14.37
CA ASN A 4 5.77 9.12 -14.71
C ASN A 4 5.24 10.56 -14.66
N PHE A 5 5.35 11.21 -13.50
CA PHE A 5 5.17 12.66 -13.32
C PHE A 5 5.74 13.04 -11.94
N GLY A 6 6.93 13.65 -11.86
CA GLY A 6 7.41 14.43 -10.69
C GLY A 6 7.19 13.86 -9.27
N ILE A 7 7.20 12.53 -9.10
CA ILE A 7 6.80 11.81 -7.89
C ILE A 7 8.01 11.12 -7.28
N ALA A 8 8.19 11.26 -5.97
CA ALA A 8 9.08 10.36 -5.23
C ALA A 8 8.37 9.00 -5.11
N CYS A 9 8.88 8.01 -5.85
CA CYS A 9 8.31 6.66 -5.89
C CYS A 9 9.14 5.74 -4.98
N LEU A 10 8.53 5.22 -3.93
CA LEU A 10 9.11 4.18 -3.10
C LEU A 10 8.60 2.80 -3.55
N LEU A 11 9.52 1.86 -3.74
CA LEU A 11 9.23 0.47 -4.10
C LEU A 11 9.64 -0.44 -2.95
N ALA A 12 8.69 -1.23 -2.44
CA ALA A 12 8.94 -2.26 -1.43
C ALA A 12 8.43 -3.60 -1.94
N ALA A 13 9.27 -4.64 -1.92
CA ALA A 13 8.90 -6.01 -2.22
C ALA A 13 9.06 -6.87 -0.97
N ILE A 14 8.00 -7.60 -0.60
CA ILE A 14 7.95 -8.40 0.63
C ILE A 14 7.61 -9.83 0.24
N ALA A 15 8.42 -10.78 0.70
CA ALA A 15 8.16 -12.20 0.49
C ALA A 15 7.03 -12.67 1.43
N TYR A 16 6.04 -13.38 0.89
CA TYR A 16 4.95 -14.00 1.67
C TYR A 16 5.06 -15.53 1.72
N LYS A 17 5.87 -16.11 0.83
CA LYS A 17 6.30 -17.53 0.79
C LYS A 17 7.64 -17.61 0.07
N LEU A 18 8.32 -18.76 0.12
CA LEU A 18 9.49 -18.97 -0.74
C LEU A 18 9.09 -18.79 -2.21
N GLY A 19 9.76 -17.87 -2.91
CA GLY A 19 9.53 -17.56 -4.32
C GLY A 19 8.28 -16.72 -4.62
N GLY A 20 7.51 -16.29 -3.60
CA GLY A 20 6.33 -15.44 -3.78
C GLY A 20 6.50 -14.09 -3.11
N THR A 21 6.33 -13.01 -3.87
CA THR A 21 6.48 -11.63 -3.37
C THR A 21 5.25 -10.78 -3.65
N ILE A 22 4.90 -9.92 -2.69
CA ILE A 22 3.96 -8.82 -2.87
C ILE A 22 4.77 -7.54 -3.05
N THR A 23 4.43 -6.75 -4.07
CA THR A 23 5.08 -5.45 -4.32
C THR A 23 4.15 -4.31 -3.95
N PHE A 24 4.61 -3.42 -3.08
CA PHE A 24 3.99 -2.16 -2.76
C PHE A 24 4.76 -1.02 -3.44
N ARG A 25 4.03 -0.13 -4.10
CA ARG A 25 4.58 1.09 -4.69
C ARG A 25 3.83 2.27 -4.12
N ILE A 26 4.55 3.25 -3.62
CA ILE A 26 3.98 4.44 -3.01
C ILE A 26 4.53 5.64 -3.75
N ALA A 27 3.61 6.47 -4.23
CA ALA A 27 3.89 7.68 -4.99
C ALA A 27 3.37 8.88 -4.21
N VAL A 28 4.26 9.79 -3.86
CA VAL A 28 3.93 11.07 -3.20
C VAL A 28 4.31 12.26 -4.08
N PRO A 29 3.58 13.38 -4.02
CA PRO A 29 3.91 14.58 -4.77
C PRO A 29 5.26 15.15 -4.31
N SER A 30 6.03 15.71 -5.23
CA SER A 30 7.36 16.29 -4.96
C SER A 30 7.34 17.48 -4.01
N ASN A 31 6.19 18.17 -3.90
CA ASN A 31 6.01 19.30 -2.98
C ASN A 31 5.47 18.87 -1.60
N ALA A 32 5.41 17.56 -1.31
CA ALA A 32 4.99 17.08 0.00
C ALA A 32 5.99 17.55 1.07
N SER A 33 5.53 18.41 1.97
CA SER A 33 6.30 18.83 3.13
C SER A 33 5.94 18.00 4.35
N SER A 34 6.93 17.68 5.18
CA SER A 34 6.69 16.99 6.45
C SER A 34 5.68 17.76 7.30
N GLY A 35 4.74 17.05 7.91
CA GLY A 35 3.67 17.64 8.74
C GLY A 35 2.52 18.29 7.96
N SER A 36 2.55 18.32 6.63
CA SER A 36 1.44 18.81 5.79
C SER A 36 0.62 17.64 5.23
N SER A 37 -0.67 17.84 5.00
CA SER A 37 -1.49 16.86 4.29
C SER A 37 -1.15 16.83 2.81
N TYR A 38 -1.00 15.63 2.26
CA TYR A 38 -0.78 15.39 0.84
C TYR A 38 -1.52 14.13 0.42
N ASP A 39 -1.88 14.05 -0.86
CA ASP A 39 -2.41 12.82 -1.43
C ASP A 39 -1.28 11.87 -1.81
N ALA A 40 -1.47 10.58 -1.52
CA ALA A 40 -0.54 9.53 -1.89
C ALA A 40 -1.26 8.49 -2.75
N VAL A 41 -0.56 7.97 -3.76
CA VAL A 41 -1.05 6.88 -4.59
C VAL A 41 -0.31 5.61 -4.20
N ILE A 42 -1.07 4.56 -3.87
CA ILE A 42 -0.51 3.24 -3.57
C ILE A 42 -0.90 2.27 -4.68
N GLN A 43 0.08 1.49 -5.14
CA GLN A 43 -0.14 0.32 -5.98
C GLN A 43 0.28 -0.93 -5.22
N VAL A 44 -0.64 -1.87 -5.08
CA VAL A 44 -0.38 -3.21 -4.53
C VAL A 44 -0.40 -4.22 -5.67
N VAL A 45 0.69 -4.96 -5.85
CA VAL A 45 0.77 -6.08 -6.80
C VAL A 45 0.95 -7.35 -5.98
N ALA A 46 -0.12 -8.11 -5.85
CA ALA A 46 -0.16 -9.37 -5.12
C ALA A 46 -0.63 -10.52 -6.04
N PRO A 47 -0.10 -11.74 -5.88
CA PRO A 47 -0.64 -12.93 -6.56
C PRO A 47 -2.05 -13.28 -6.09
N ASN A 48 -2.86 -13.92 -6.95
CA ASN A 48 -4.25 -14.29 -6.65
C ASN A 48 -4.41 -15.29 -5.49
N GLU A 49 -3.35 -16.02 -5.14
CA GLU A 49 -3.31 -16.90 -3.96
C GLU A 49 -3.33 -16.13 -2.63
N VAL A 50 -3.01 -14.83 -2.66
CA VAL A 50 -3.00 -13.97 -1.49
C VAL A 50 -4.42 -13.50 -1.20
N GLY A 51 -5.01 -14.00 -0.11
CA GLY A 51 -6.38 -13.68 0.27
C GLY A 51 -6.59 -12.18 0.56
N TRP A 52 -5.62 -11.52 1.18
CA TRP A 52 -5.62 -10.07 1.41
C TRP A 52 -4.20 -9.53 1.56
N ALA A 53 -4.01 -8.27 1.21
CA ALA A 53 -2.76 -7.53 1.41
C ALA A 53 -3.05 -6.19 2.06
N GLY A 54 -2.24 -5.82 3.05
CA GLY A 54 -2.41 -4.59 3.80
C GLY A 54 -1.11 -3.82 4.02
N LEU A 55 -1.24 -2.52 4.21
CA LEU A 55 -0.16 -1.59 4.50
C LEU A 55 -0.48 -0.79 5.76
N ALA A 56 0.46 -0.76 6.70
CA ALA A 56 0.41 0.10 7.88
C ALA A 56 1.22 1.37 7.63
N TRP A 57 0.56 2.53 7.65
CA TRP A 57 1.19 3.80 7.26
C TRP A 57 2.31 4.25 8.20
N GLY A 58 2.30 3.81 9.46
CA GLY A 58 3.37 4.07 10.43
C GLY A 58 4.19 2.84 10.84
N GLY A 59 4.14 1.75 10.06
CA GLY A 59 4.97 0.55 10.29
C GLY A 59 4.55 -0.35 11.46
N SER A 60 3.58 0.06 12.28
CA SER A 60 2.94 -0.76 13.31
C SER A 60 1.43 -0.81 13.09
N MET A 61 0.78 -1.86 13.60
CA MET A 61 -0.66 -2.06 13.47
C MET A 61 -1.48 -1.11 14.36
N VAL A 62 -1.04 -0.91 15.60
CA VAL A 62 -1.79 -0.15 16.61
C VAL A 62 -1.52 1.35 16.42
N ASN A 63 -2.56 2.17 16.59
CA ASN A 63 -2.54 3.62 16.49
C ASN A 63 -2.06 4.16 15.15
N ASN A 64 -2.25 3.38 14.09
CA ASN A 64 -1.86 3.75 12.74
C ASN A 64 -3.01 3.48 11.77
N PRO A 65 -3.20 4.33 10.75
CA PRO A 65 -4.07 3.99 9.65
C PRO A 65 -3.56 2.73 8.94
N LEU A 66 -4.49 1.86 8.59
CA LEU A 66 -4.23 0.62 7.85
C LEU A 66 -5.02 0.65 6.55
N THR A 67 -4.35 0.39 5.44
CA THR A 67 -5.00 0.19 4.15
C THR A 67 -5.00 -1.30 3.85
N LEU A 68 -6.19 -1.90 3.73
CA LEU A 68 -6.35 -3.30 3.36
C LEU A 68 -6.99 -3.42 1.98
N SER A 69 -6.55 -4.43 1.24
CA SER A 69 -7.05 -4.75 -0.09
C SER A 69 -7.20 -6.26 -0.25
N TRP A 70 -8.27 -6.69 -0.91
CA TRP A 70 -8.45 -8.09 -1.31
C TRP A 70 -9.22 -8.18 -2.62
N GLN A 71 -9.01 -9.29 -3.32
CA GLN A 71 -9.76 -9.59 -4.52
C GLN A 71 -11.12 -10.19 -4.15
N ASN A 72 -12.18 -9.72 -4.81
CA ASN A 72 -13.52 -10.31 -4.76
C ASN A 72 -14.02 -10.52 -6.20
N GLY A 73 -13.80 -11.71 -6.76
CA GLY A 73 -14.05 -11.99 -8.17
C GLY A 73 -13.10 -11.19 -9.07
N GLN A 74 -13.62 -10.45 -10.06
CA GLN A 74 -12.82 -9.52 -10.88
C GLN A 74 -12.64 -8.12 -10.25
N ASN A 75 -13.26 -7.87 -9.10
CA ASN A 75 -13.19 -6.58 -8.42
C ASN A 75 -12.15 -6.60 -7.30
N VAL A 76 -11.57 -5.44 -6.98
CA VAL A 76 -10.77 -5.23 -5.78
C VAL A 76 -11.61 -4.49 -4.75
N VAL A 77 -11.58 -4.95 -3.51
CA VAL A 77 -12.18 -4.25 -2.37
C VAL A 77 -11.07 -3.57 -1.60
N LEU A 78 -11.26 -2.29 -1.31
CA LEU A 78 -10.34 -1.47 -0.51
C LEU A 78 -11.04 -1.09 0.79
N SER A 79 -10.31 -1.16 1.90
CA SER A 79 -10.84 -0.80 3.22
C SER A 79 -9.77 -0.08 4.03
N SER A 80 -10.13 1.11 4.52
CA SER A 80 -9.34 1.83 5.52
C SER A 80 -9.76 1.40 6.91
N ARG A 81 -8.79 1.06 7.76
CA ARG A 81 -9.02 0.62 9.14
C ARG A 81 -8.09 1.34 10.11
N TYR A 82 -8.44 1.24 11.39
CA TYR A 82 -7.65 1.76 12.50
C TYR A 82 -7.83 0.83 13.70
N THR A 83 -6.74 0.54 14.41
CA THR A 83 -6.72 -0.34 15.58
C THR A 83 -6.20 0.44 16.79
N THR A 84 -6.89 0.34 17.92
CA THR A 84 -6.52 1.02 19.18
C THR A 84 -5.83 0.11 20.20
N HIS A 85 -5.88 -1.23 20.03
CA HIS A 85 -5.28 -2.23 20.91
C HIS A 85 -4.74 -3.42 20.12
#